data_AF-A0A137P028-F1
#
_entry.id   AF-A0A137P028-F1
#
_cell.length_a   1.000
_cell.length_b   1.000
_cell.length_c   1.000
_cell.angle_alpha   90.00
_cell.angle_beta   90.00
_cell.angle_gamma   90.00
#
_symmetry.space_group_name_H-M   'P 1'
#
loop_
_entity.id
_entity.type
_entity.pdbx_description
1 polymer ?
#
loop_
_entity_poly.entity_id
_entity_poly.type
_entity_poly.pdbx_seq_one_letter_code
_entity_poly.pdbx_strand_id
1 'polypeptide(L)'
;IAHFDPKTAPQSLLAAIYYAGYKSQPNQPEELTLYMDSYAKANIKLLIRQCSLSAIQALVIYLLASYREGNFSLHYTCRAHATRIGYVLGIHLDNKIFSELEKYNRRLVLIKLRSINVAGCNFNNLSASFLTEFGSLNTKPTEPKWQTLNKSSVIYYEDDNKRLLHGVCCAQYINFIEEFKYSLHCSLYNTVKDSRYKSEWNKTRKDVTRVYKKYIRVFQSLKSTYPNHIQLTSKYETQVCNYYHDCMIDMYSKLVNKIEDLNSSDIDQAVYHLGWMLKYILSNNQPLASTQAHIYFLGYQYICFYKLCSISTKQIIQANLDQIIQVLSVYYTPSNALSFIILKNGYKSIINDNIS
;
A
#
# COMPACT_ATOMS: atom_id res chain seq x y z
N ILE A 1 14.18 11.73 5.32
CA ILE A 1 14.73 12.16 6.62
C ILE A 1 16.21 12.41 6.38
N ALA A 2 16.59 13.69 6.46
CA ALA A 2 17.93 14.27 6.27
C ALA A 2 17.84 15.77 6.62
N HIS A 3 16.69 16.37 6.31
CA HIS A 3 16.39 17.80 6.49
C HIS A 3 15.11 18.06 7.32
N PHE A 4 14.54 17.04 7.97
CA PHE A 4 13.40 17.25 8.85
C PHE A 4 13.90 17.65 10.23
N ASP A 5 13.46 18.80 10.72
CA ASP A 5 13.74 19.29 12.06
C ASP A 5 12.41 19.57 12.78
N PRO A 6 12.09 18.84 13.87
CA PRO A 6 10.84 19.03 14.59
C PRO A 6 10.74 20.43 15.23
N LYS A 7 11.85 21.14 15.47
CA LYS A 7 11.82 22.49 16.04
C LYS A 7 11.31 23.55 15.07
N THR A 8 11.47 23.31 13.77
CA THR A 8 11.09 24.24 12.70
C THR A 8 9.89 23.73 11.88
N ALA A 9 9.45 22.49 12.11
CA ALA A 9 8.29 21.93 11.45
C ALA A 9 6.99 22.64 11.87
N PRO A 10 6.03 22.86 10.95
CA PRO A 10 4.74 23.44 11.30
C PRO A 10 4.00 22.62 12.35
N GLN A 11 3.41 23.30 13.34
CA GLN A 11 2.71 22.66 14.45
C GLN A 11 1.58 21.72 13.98
N SER A 12 0.87 22.09 12.92
CA SER A 12 -0.20 21.25 12.34
C SER A 12 0.31 19.94 11.75
N LEU A 13 1.55 19.92 11.24
CA LEU A 13 2.21 18.70 10.77
C LEU A 13 2.70 17.85 11.95
N LEU A 14 3.31 18.47 12.97
CA LEU A 14 3.72 17.76 14.19
C LEU A 14 2.53 17.11 14.90
N ALA A 15 1.40 17.81 14.98
CA ALA A 15 0.14 17.28 15.53
C ALA A 15 -0.30 16.00 14.81
N ALA A 16 -0.20 15.97 13.47
CA ALA A 16 -0.52 14.77 12.69
C ALA A 16 0.45 13.62 12.95
N ILE A 17 1.76 13.92 13.04
CA ILE A 17 2.80 12.94 13.36
C ILE A 17 2.57 12.33 14.75
N TYR A 18 2.32 13.16 15.76
CA TYR A 18 2.06 12.69 17.13
C TYR A 18 0.78 11.88 17.22
N TYR A 19 -0.30 12.30 16.54
CA TYR A 19 -1.53 11.51 16.47
C TYR A 19 -1.28 10.12 15.87
N ALA A 20 -0.60 10.03 14.72
CA ALA A 20 -0.31 8.75 14.09
C ALA A 20 0.63 7.88 14.94
N GLY A 21 1.60 8.49 15.62
CA GLY A 21 2.45 7.82 16.59
C GLY A 21 1.65 7.23 17.74
N TYR A 22 0.78 8.04 18.36
CA TYR A 22 -0.12 7.64 19.44
C TYR A 22 -1.02 6.46 19.02
N LYS A 23 -1.69 6.55 17.87
CA LYS A 23 -2.57 5.49 17.36
C LYS A 23 -1.85 4.19 16.98
N SER A 24 -0.51 4.22 16.90
CA SER A 24 0.30 3.04 16.66
C SER A 24 0.78 2.38 17.97
N GLN A 25 0.51 2.98 19.13
CA GLN A 25 0.88 2.40 20.43
C GLN A 25 -0.14 1.33 20.87
N PRO A 26 0.31 0.25 21.54
CA PRO A 26 -0.58 -0.81 22.00
C PRO A 26 -1.45 -0.38 23.20
N ASN A 27 -0.95 0.53 24.04
CA ASN A 27 -1.70 1.08 25.16
C ASN A 27 -2.23 2.47 24.77
N GLN A 28 -3.55 2.66 24.85
CA GLN A 28 -4.23 3.90 24.49
C GLN A 28 -5.25 4.22 25.60
N PRO A 29 -4.83 4.90 26.68
CA PRO A 29 -5.73 5.29 27.76
C PRO A 29 -6.92 6.09 27.21
N GLU A 30 -8.10 5.88 27.78
CA GLU A 30 -9.34 6.50 27.28
C GLU A 30 -9.23 8.03 27.27
N GLU A 31 -8.76 8.64 28.36
CA GLU A 31 -8.59 10.08 28.49
C GLU A 31 -7.66 10.67 27.41
N LEU A 32 -6.50 10.03 27.19
CA LEU A 32 -5.55 10.47 26.18
C LEU A 32 -6.09 10.25 24.76
N THR A 33 -6.88 9.19 24.55
CA THR A 33 -7.56 8.92 23.28
C THR A 33 -8.56 10.02 22.96
N LEU A 34 -9.42 10.37 23.90
CA LEU A 34 -10.40 11.44 23.76
C LEU A 34 -9.73 12.79 23.47
N TYR A 35 -8.64 13.09 24.16
CA TYR A 35 -7.84 14.29 23.90
C TYR A 35 -7.25 14.29 22.48
N MET A 36 -6.56 13.21 22.09
CA MET A 36 -5.90 13.10 20.79
C MET A 36 -6.88 13.15 19.62
N ASP A 37 -8.04 12.50 19.75
CA ASP A 37 -9.10 12.51 18.74
C ASP A 37 -9.72 13.89 18.59
N SER A 38 -9.98 14.57 19.70
CA SER A 38 -10.50 15.95 19.71
C SER A 38 -9.50 16.93 19.09
N TYR A 39 -8.23 16.80 19.45
CA TYR A 39 -7.15 17.63 18.92
C TYR A 39 -6.94 17.39 17.41
N ALA A 40 -6.94 16.13 16.97
CA ALA A 40 -6.86 15.78 15.56
C ALA A 40 -8.02 16.35 14.75
N LYS A 41 -9.26 16.23 15.25
CA LYS A 41 -10.45 16.79 14.61
C LYS A 41 -10.36 18.31 14.45
N ALA A 42 -9.88 19.02 15.47
CA ALA A 42 -9.66 20.46 15.40
C ALA A 42 -8.58 20.82 14.37
N ASN A 43 -7.45 20.11 14.39
CA ASN A 43 -6.33 20.33 13.47
C ASN A 43 -6.74 20.07 12.01
N ILE A 44 -7.49 18.99 11.72
CA ILE A 44 -7.98 18.68 10.37
C ILE A 44 -8.86 19.82 9.83
N LYS A 45 -9.76 20.39 10.65
CA LYS A 45 -10.60 21.52 10.24
C LYS A 45 -9.79 22.76 9.85
N LEU A 46 -8.65 22.98 10.49
CA LEU A 46 -7.72 24.06 10.11
C LEU A 46 -6.99 23.70 8.80
N LEU A 47 -6.45 22.49 8.71
CA LEU A 47 -5.67 22.01 7.57
C LEU A 47 -6.42 22.06 6.24
N ILE A 48 -7.72 21.71 6.23
CA ILE A 48 -8.52 21.75 4.99
C ILE A 48 -8.72 23.16 4.41
N ARG A 49 -8.40 24.21 5.18
CA ARG A 49 -8.45 25.62 4.77
C ARG A 49 -7.07 26.20 4.46
N GLN A 50 -6.00 25.42 4.62
CA GLN A 50 -4.62 25.85 4.40
C GLN A 50 -4.07 25.32 3.08
N CYS A 51 -3.65 26.23 2.19
CA CYS A 51 -2.98 25.86 0.94
C CYS A 51 -1.45 25.83 1.14
N SER A 52 -0.93 24.75 1.75
CA SER A 52 0.51 24.57 1.94
C SER A 52 0.94 23.11 1.77
N LEU A 53 2.23 22.88 1.46
CA LEU A 53 2.77 21.53 1.30
C LEU A 53 2.67 20.73 2.61
N SER A 54 2.91 21.39 3.74
CA SER A 54 2.77 20.80 5.08
C SER A 54 1.33 20.43 5.40
N ALA A 55 0.34 21.18 4.90
CA ALA A 55 -1.05 20.80 5.06
C ALA A 55 -1.38 19.49 4.32
N ILE A 56 -0.85 19.32 3.10
CA ILE A 56 -1.00 18.06 2.36
C ILE A 56 -0.34 16.91 3.13
N GLN A 57 0.89 17.09 3.61
CA GLN A 57 1.62 16.07 4.38
C GLN A 57 0.83 15.64 5.62
N ALA A 58 0.31 16.60 6.39
CA ALA A 58 -0.50 16.33 7.58
C ALA A 58 -1.80 15.57 7.23
N LEU A 59 -2.52 16.00 6.19
CA LEU A 59 -3.73 15.32 5.72
C LEU A 59 -3.45 13.89 5.23
N VAL A 60 -2.31 13.65 4.58
CA VAL A 60 -1.88 12.29 4.17
C VAL A 60 -1.61 11.41 5.40
N ILE A 61 -1.04 11.95 6.47
CA ILE A 61 -0.83 11.21 7.72
C ILE A 61 -2.18 10.84 8.35
N TYR A 62 -3.09 11.81 8.49
CA TYR A 62 -4.43 11.54 9.03
C TYR A 62 -5.24 10.57 8.17
N LEU A 63 -5.10 10.62 6.85
CA LEU A 63 -5.71 9.67 5.93
C LEU A 63 -5.30 8.23 6.24
N LEU A 64 -4.01 8.01 6.50
CA LEU A 64 -3.48 6.67 6.81
C LEU A 64 -3.92 6.19 8.19
N ALA A 65 -3.95 7.08 9.18
CA ALA A 65 -4.45 6.76 10.52
C ALA A 65 -5.95 6.40 10.47
N SER A 66 -6.77 7.23 9.83
CA SER A 66 -8.22 7.03 9.71
C SER A 66 -8.56 5.72 8.97
N TYR A 67 -7.75 5.34 7.98
CA TYR A 67 -7.92 4.06 7.28
C TYR A 67 -7.74 2.87 8.22
N ARG A 68 -6.71 2.89 9.07
CA ARG A 68 -6.42 1.82 10.04
C ARG A 68 -7.50 1.71 11.11
N GLU A 69 -8.11 2.83 11.45
CA GLU A 69 -9.23 2.90 12.40
C GLU A 69 -10.58 2.50 11.79
N GLY A 70 -10.64 2.26 10.47
CA GLY A 70 -11.89 1.99 9.76
C GLY A 70 -12.80 3.22 9.59
N ASN A 71 -12.31 4.43 9.89
CA ASN A 71 -13.04 5.68 9.66
C ASN A 71 -12.92 6.11 8.19
N PHE A 72 -13.65 5.40 7.33
CA PHE A 72 -13.60 5.63 5.88
C PHE A 72 -14.09 7.03 5.48
N SER A 73 -15.07 7.60 6.20
CA SER A 73 -15.55 8.95 5.94
C SER A 73 -14.41 9.97 6.06
N LEU A 74 -13.69 9.97 7.20
CA LEU A 74 -12.56 10.86 7.42
C LEU A 74 -11.40 10.57 6.46
N HIS A 75 -11.13 9.29 6.18
CA HIS A 75 -10.16 8.89 5.17
C HIS A 75 -10.43 9.55 3.81
N TYR A 76 -11.67 9.50 3.31
CA TYR A 76 -12.05 10.11 2.04
C TYR A 76 -12.01 11.64 2.10
N THR A 77 -12.45 12.27 3.20
CA THR A 77 -12.35 13.72 3.38
C THR A 77 -10.90 14.19 3.28
N CYS A 78 -9.99 13.57 4.03
CA CYS A 78 -8.56 13.89 3.99
C CYS A 78 -7.98 13.69 2.59
N ARG A 79 -8.35 12.59 1.90
CA ARG A 79 -7.91 12.32 0.53
C ARG A 79 -8.33 13.42 -0.44
N ALA A 80 -9.60 13.81 -0.39
CA ALA A 80 -10.17 14.81 -1.29
C ALA A 80 -9.48 16.16 -1.10
N HIS A 81 -9.35 16.63 0.15
CA HIS A 81 -8.71 17.90 0.44
C HIS A 81 -7.20 17.91 0.13
N ALA A 82 -6.47 16.85 0.49
CA ALA A 82 -5.05 16.73 0.17
C ALA A 82 -4.82 16.81 -1.35
N THR A 83 -5.67 16.15 -2.13
CA THR A 83 -5.59 16.17 -3.60
C THR A 83 -5.91 17.56 -4.16
N ARG A 84 -7.01 18.20 -3.71
CA ARG A 84 -7.38 19.56 -4.14
C ARG A 84 -6.30 20.58 -3.83
N ILE A 85 -5.75 20.57 -2.61
CA ILE A 85 -4.66 21.47 -2.21
C ILE A 85 -3.42 21.19 -3.08
N GLY A 86 -3.12 19.93 -3.38
CA GLY A 86 -2.04 19.57 -4.31
C GLY A 86 -2.19 20.21 -5.69
N TYR A 87 -3.40 20.18 -6.26
CA TYR A 87 -3.69 20.86 -7.53
C TYR A 87 -3.56 22.38 -7.43
N VAL A 88 -4.14 22.99 -6.40
CA VAL A 88 -4.07 24.44 -6.16
C VAL A 88 -2.61 24.90 -6.04
N LEU A 89 -1.76 24.12 -5.38
CA LEU A 89 -0.33 24.42 -5.26
C LEU A 89 0.47 24.15 -6.53
N GLY A 90 -0.11 23.51 -7.55
CA GLY A 90 0.60 23.16 -8.78
C GLY A 90 1.73 22.16 -8.54
N ILE A 91 1.60 21.22 -7.60
CA ILE A 91 2.69 20.26 -7.30
C ILE A 91 2.97 19.28 -8.47
N HIS A 92 2.02 19.17 -9.39
CA HIS A 92 2.12 18.38 -10.62
C HIS A 92 2.94 19.08 -11.71
N LEU A 93 3.17 20.39 -11.58
CA LEU A 93 3.92 21.20 -12.53
C LEU A 93 5.42 21.12 -12.21
N ASP A 94 6.23 20.82 -13.23
CA ASP A 94 7.69 20.91 -13.13
C ASP A 94 8.12 22.37 -13.28
N ASN A 95 8.39 23.02 -12.15
CA ASN A 95 8.78 24.42 -12.12
C ASN A 95 10.23 24.58 -11.67
N LYS A 96 11.04 25.22 -12.53
CA LYS A 96 12.46 25.49 -12.29
C LYS A 96 12.72 26.47 -11.14
N ILE A 97 11.71 27.24 -10.71
CA ILE A 97 11.81 28.26 -9.65
C ILE A 97 12.12 27.65 -8.27
N PHE A 98 11.73 26.41 -8.02
CA PHE A 98 11.93 25.77 -6.72
C PHE A 98 13.38 25.31 -6.50
N SER A 99 13.84 25.35 -5.24
CA SER A 99 15.10 24.71 -4.86
C SER A 99 15.04 23.20 -5.06
N GLU A 100 16.19 22.53 -5.19
CA GLU A 100 16.23 21.08 -5.41
C GLU A 100 15.57 20.29 -4.27
N LEU A 101 15.70 20.75 -3.02
CA LEU A 101 15.02 20.15 -1.86
C LEU A 101 13.51 20.34 -1.94
N GLU A 102 13.04 21.52 -2.36
CA GLU A 102 11.61 21.80 -2.50
C GLU A 102 10.99 20.98 -3.63
N LYS A 103 11.68 20.88 -4.79
CA LYS A 103 11.29 19.98 -5.89
C LYS A 103 11.18 18.53 -5.41
N TYR A 104 12.17 18.09 -4.63
CA TYR A 104 12.18 16.76 -4.05
C TYR A 104 10.97 16.51 -3.13
N ASN A 105 10.69 17.41 -2.20
CA ASN A 105 9.56 17.30 -1.27
C ASN A 105 8.22 17.30 -2.01
N ARG A 106 8.04 18.20 -2.98
CA ARG A 106 6.83 18.27 -3.82
C ARG A 106 6.60 16.99 -4.59
N ARG A 107 7.67 16.41 -5.16
CA ARG A 107 7.59 15.11 -5.85
C ARG A 107 7.17 13.98 -4.91
N LEU A 108 7.74 13.88 -3.70
CA LEU A 108 7.33 12.85 -2.75
C LEU A 108 5.84 12.95 -2.40
N VAL A 109 5.35 14.17 -2.20
CA VAL A 109 3.93 14.43 -1.95
C VAL A 109 3.09 14.03 -3.17
N LEU A 110 3.52 14.37 -4.38
CA LEU A 110 2.83 13.98 -5.61
C LEU A 110 2.77 12.44 -5.77
N ILE A 111 3.87 11.73 -5.53
CA ILE A 111 3.91 10.25 -5.56
C ILE A 111 2.90 9.67 -4.57
N LYS A 112 2.80 10.24 -3.36
CA LYS A 112 1.81 9.79 -2.36
C LYS A 112 0.38 10.10 -2.77
N LEU A 113 0.09 11.30 -3.26
CA LEU A 113 -1.23 11.67 -3.77
C LEU A 113 -1.66 10.80 -4.96
N ARG A 114 -0.74 10.50 -5.89
CA ARG A 114 -0.96 9.52 -6.96
C ARG A 114 -1.30 8.15 -6.38
N SER A 115 -0.52 7.69 -5.40
CA SER A 115 -0.67 6.37 -4.80
C SER A 115 -2.03 6.16 -4.13
N ILE A 116 -2.48 7.12 -3.32
CA ILE A 116 -3.75 7.03 -2.57
C ILE A 116 -4.97 7.14 -3.48
N ASN A 117 -4.90 7.91 -4.56
CA ASN A 117 -5.99 8.02 -5.52
C ASN A 117 -6.06 6.76 -6.41
N VAL A 118 -4.92 6.18 -6.82
CA VAL A 118 -4.94 4.90 -7.56
C VAL A 118 -5.43 3.74 -6.69
N ALA A 119 -4.96 3.62 -5.44
CA ALA A 119 -5.37 2.52 -4.56
C ALA A 119 -6.83 2.66 -4.10
N GLY A 120 -7.28 3.87 -3.79
CA GLY A 120 -8.58 4.11 -3.18
C GLY A 120 -9.77 4.20 -4.14
N CYS A 121 -9.54 4.28 -5.45
CA CYS A 121 -10.63 4.30 -6.45
C CYS A 121 -11.00 2.90 -6.98
N ASN A 122 -10.19 1.90 -6.64
CA ASN A 122 -10.22 0.59 -7.27
C ASN A 122 -11.15 -0.42 -6.59
N PHE A 123 -11.55 -0.18 -5.34
CA PHE A 123 -12.58 -0.97 -4.67
C PHE A 123 -13.97 -0.48 -5.14
N ASN A 124 -14.53 -1.16 -6.14
CA ASN A 124 -15.92 -1.08 -6.57
C ASN A 124 -16.43 0.30 -7.01
N ASN A 125 -15.57 1.21 -7.51
CA ASN A 125 -15.96 2.58 -7.88
C ASN A 125 -16.68 3.36 -6.76
N LEU A 126 -16.54 2.94 -5.49
CA LEU A 126 -17.25 3.54 -4.36
C LEU A 126 -16.74 4.95 -4.01
N SER A 127 -15.69 5.41 -4.69
CA SER A 127 -15.17 6.76 -4.48
C SER A 127 -14.57 7.34 -5.76
N ALA A 128 -14.86 8.61 -6.01
CA ALA A 128 -14.30 9.34 -7.13
C ALA A 128 -12.77 9.46 -7.02
N SER A 129 -12.08 9.32 -8.15
CA SER A 129 -10.72 9.82 -8.30
C SER A 129 -10.75 11.33 -8.21
N PHE A 130 -9.95 11.89 -7.30
CA PHE A 130 -9.78 13.34 -7.22
C PHE A 130 -8.60 13.82 -8.08
N LEU A 131 -7.90 12.89 -8.76
CA LEU A 131 -6.91 13.23 -9.77
C LEU A 131 -7.60 13.57 -11.09
N THR A 132 -7.36 14.78 -11.59
CA THR A 132 -7.73 15.21 -12.95
C THR A 132 -6.68 14.80 -13.98
N GLU A 133 -5.43 14.66 -13.55
CA GLU A 133 -4.30 14.25 -14.38
C GLU A 133 -3.25 13.52 -13.55
N PHE A 134 -2.58 12.55 -14.17
CA PHE A 134 -1.48 11.84 -13.50
C PHE A 134 -0.13 12.51 -13.75
N GLY A 135 0.01 13.32 -14.80
CA GLY A 135 1.30 13.91 -15.23
C GLY A 135 2.25 12.88 -15.86
N SER A 136 3.42 13.32 -16.32
CA SER A 136 4.42 12.44 -16.95
C SER A 136 5.31 11.73 -15.91
N LEU A 137 5.88 10.58 -16.31
CA LEU A 137 6.93 9.86 -15.58
C LEU A 137 8.33 10.45 -15.86
N ASN A 138 8.44 11.66 -16.40
CA ASN A 138 9.73 12.19 -16.86
C ASN A 138 10.56 12.82 -15.71
N THR A 139 10.45 12.27 -14.50
CA THR A 139 11.18 12.75 -13.33
C THR A 139 12.50 12.00 -13.21
N LYS A 140 13.60 12.74 -13.02
CA LYS A 140 14.91 12.13 -12.69
C LYS A 140 14.75 11.17 -11.52
N PRO A 141 15.43 10.02 -11.45
CA PRO A 141 15.34 9.13 -10.29
C PRO A 141 15.61 9.86 -8.97
N THR A 142 14.96 9.43 -7.88
CA THR A 142 15.24 9.92 -6.53
C THR A 142 16.71 9.68 -6.20
N GLU A 143 17.42 10.74 -5.82
CA GLU A 143 18.81 10.63 -5.38
C GLU A 143 18.89 10.12 -3.92
N PRO A 144 19.79 9.16 -3.63
CA PRO A 144 19.96 8.61 -2.28
C PRO A 144 20.22 9.64 -1.18
N LYS A 145 20.92 10.74 -1.51
CA LYS A 145 21.33 11.77 -0.55
C LYS A 145 20.17 12.36 0.26
N TRP A 146 18.97 12.43 -0.33
CA TRP A 146 17.78 12.95 0.33
C TRP A 146 17.17 11.99 1.38
N GLN A 147 17.58 10.72 1.34
CA GLN A 147 17.13 9.65 2.23
C GLN A 147 18.26 9.09 3.11
N THR A 148 19.48 9.59 2.95
CA THR A 148 20.60 9.28 3.84
C THR A 148 20.34 9.91 5.20
N LEU A 149 20.38 9.07 6.23
CA LEU A 149 20.09 9.46 7.61
C LEU A 149 21.18 10.41 8.13
N ASN A 150 20.79 11.28 9.07
CA ASN A 150 21.70 12.18 9.78
C ASN A 150 21.72 11.81 11.28
N LYS A 151 22.63 12.39 12.06
CA LYS A 151 22.77 12.09 13.51
C LYS A 151 21.53 12.44 14.34
N SER A 152 20.65 13.32 13.84
CA SER A 152 19.37 13.64 14.49
C SER A 152 18.24 12.68 14.12
N SER A 153 18.50 11.67 13.30
CA SER A 153 17.49 10.68 12.89
C SER A 153 17.27 9.66 14.00
N VAL A 154 16.00 9.38 14.32
CA VAL A 154 15.63 8.37 15.35
C VAL A 154 16.19 6.98 15.03
N ILE A 155 16.29 6.65 13.74
CA ILE A 155 16.88 5.41 13.23
C ILE A 155 18.25 5.69 12.62
N TYR A 156 19.21 6.21 13.40
CA TYR A 156 20.57 6.47 12.91
C TYR A 156 21.43 5.19 12.88
N TYR A 157 22.32 5.09 11.89
CA TYR A 157 23.34 4.05 11.81
C TYR A 157 24.73 4.68 11.89
N GLU A 158 25.51 4.26 12.88
CA GLU A 158 26.92 4.68 13.05
C GLU A 158 27.78 4.25 11.87
N ASP A 159 27.53 3.06 11.33
CA ASP A 159 28.20 2.55 10.11
C ASP A 159 27.79 3.37 8.88
N ASP A 160 28.76 4.08 8.30
CA ASP A 160 28.61 4.91 7.12
C ASP A 160 28.12 4.13 5.90
N ASN A 161 28.61 2.91 5.67
CA ASN A 161 28.19 2.07 4.55
C ASN A 161 26.73 1.65 4.73
N LYS A 162 26.35 1.23 5.95
CA LYS A 162 24.96 0.88 6.28
C LYS A 162 24.03 2.08 6.10
N ARG A 163 24.48 3.27 6.48
CA ARG A 163 23.73 4.52 6.35
C ARG A 163 23.52 4.96 4.91
N LEU A 164 24.57 4.90 4.09
CA LEU A 164 24.49 5.16 2.65
C LEU A 164 23.60 4.14 1.94
N LEU A 165 23.76 2.85 2.26
CA LEU A 165 22.94 1.77 1.74
C LEU A 165 21.46 1.97 2.07
N HIS A 166 21.13 2.40 3.29
CA HIS A 166 19.75 2.75 3.65
C HIS A 166 19.18 3.83 2.74
N GLY A 167 19.95 4.90 2.48
CA GLY A 167 19.56 5.97 1.56
C GLY A 167 19.32 5.45 0.14
N VAL A 168 20.21 4.57 -0.36
CA VAL A 168 20.07 3.92 -1.67
C VAL A 168 18.81 3.05 -1.72
N CYS A 169 18.58 2.18 -0.74
CA CYS A 169 17.40 1.32 -0.71
C CYS A 169 16.10 2.13 -0.65
N CYS A 170 16.03 3.19 0.16
CA CYS A 170 14.88 4.09 0.22
C CYS A 170 14.61 4.76 -1.14
N ALA A 171 15.65 5.30 -1.77
CA ALA A 171 15.54 5.96 -3.06
C ALA A 171 15.04 4.99 -4.15
N GLN A 172 15.59 3.78 -4.22
CA GLN A 172 15.15 2.76 -5.16
C GLN A 172 13.71 2.32 -4.90
N TYR A 173 13.31 2.19 -3.64
CA TYR A 173 11.91 1.86 -3.30
C TYR A 173 10.94 2.98 -3.68
N ILE A 174 11.30 4.24 -3.50
CA ILE A 174 10.49 5.39 -3.95
C ILE A 174 10.32 5.36 -5.47
N ASN A 175 11.41 5.13 -6.22
CA ASN A 175 11.38 5.04 -7.67
C ASN A 175 10.53 3.85 -8.15
N PHE A 176 10.61 2.70 -7.45
CA PHE A 176 9.72 1.56 -7.68
C PHE A 176 8.26 1.97 -7.54
N ILE A 177 7.87 2.58 -6.42
CA ILE A 177 6.48 2.98 -6.19
C ILE A 177 5.99 3.94 -7.28
N GLU A 178 6.81 4.91 -7.67
CA GLU A 178 6.44 5.86 -8.74
C GLU A 178 6.24 5.16 -10.09
N GLU A 179 7.23 4.41 -10.56
CA GLU A 179 7.14 3.69 -11.85
C GLU A 179 5.99 2.68 -11.85
N PHE A 180 5.82 1.95 -10.75
CA PHE A 180 4.79 0.92 -10.64
C PHE A 180 3.39 1.51 -10.65
N LYS A 181 3.16 2.59 -9.88
CA LYS A 181 1.87 3.31 -9.88
C LYS A 181 1.56 3.95 -11.22
N TYR A 182 2.58 4.45 -11.92
CA TYR A 182 2.44 4.97 -13.26
C TYR A 182 2.01 3.87 -14.25
N SER A 183 2.66 2.70 -14.21
CA SER A 183 2.28 1.54 -15.03
C SER A 183 0.84 1.09 -14.77
N LEU A 184 0.39 1.13 -13.51
CA LEU A 184 -1.01 0.85 -13.18
C LEU A 184 -1.96 1.91 -13.75
N HIS A 185 -1.64 3.19 -13.55
CA HIS A 185 -2.52 4.27 -13.98
C HIS A 185 -2.66 4.33 -15.50
N CYS A 186 -1.56 4.31 -16.26
CA CYS A 186 -1.56 4.46 -17.72
C CYS A 186 -2.37 3.42 -18.48
N SER A 187 -2.76 2.34 -17.81
CA SER A 187 -3.53 1.27 -18.41
C SER A 187 -5.04 1.42 -18.32
N LEU A 188 -5.55 2.29 -17.42
CA LEU A 188 -6.97 2.61 -17.14
C LEU A 188 -8.00 1.52 -17.51
N TYR A 189 -7.70 0.24 -17.30
CA TYR A 189 -8.54 -0.85 -17.80
C TYR A 189 -9.94 -0.83 -17.17
N ASN A 190 -10.09 -0.19 -16.01
CA ASN A 190 -11.37 0.02 -15.32
C ASN A 190 -12.38 0.88 -16.11
N THR A 191 -11.94 1.75 -17.02
CA THR A 191 -12.82 2.63 -17.80
C THR A 191 -12.98 2.16 -19.26
N VAL A 192 -12.40 1.01 -19.60
CA VAL A 192 -12.38 0.47 -20.96
C VAL A 192 -13.64 -0.37 -21.18
N LYS A 193 -14.22 -0.27 -22.39
CA LYS A 193 -15.34 -1.14 -22.81
C LYS A 193 -14.96 -2.61 -22.66
N ASP A 194 -15.93 -3.46 -22.28
CA ASP A 194 -15.66 -4.85 -21.93
C ASP A 194 -14.90 -5.63 -23.03
N SER A 195 -15.14 -5.33 -24.31
CA SER A 195 -14.44 -5.97 -25.45
C SER A 195 -12.92 -5.74 -25.51
N ARG A 196 -12.40 -4.65 -24.90
CA ARG A 196 -10.95 -4.34 -24.86
C ARG A 196 -10.36 -4.51 -23.46
N TYR A 197 -11.18 -4.90 -22.48
CA TYR A 197 -10.75 -5.00 -21.09
C TYR A 197 -9.58 -5.98 -20.94
N LYS A 198 -9.68 -7.19 -21.52
CA LYS A 198 -8.64 -8.22 -21.40
C LYS A 198 -7.31 -7.81 -22.01
N SER A 199 -7.32 -7.13 -23.15
CA SER A 199 -6.09 -6.67 -23.80
C SER A 199 -5.38 -5.59 -22.98
N GLU A 200 -6.13 -4.61 -22.45
CA GLU A 200 -5.56 -3.56 -21.59
C GLU A 200 -5.09 -4.11 -20.25
N TRP A 201 -5.85 -5.02 -19.64
CA TRP A 201 -5.43 -5.75 -18.44
C TRP A 201 -4.11 -6.51 -18.68
N ASN A 202 -3.99 -7.22 -19.81
CA ASN A 202 -2.78 -7.95 -20.16
C ASN A 202 -1.56 -7.02 -20.37
N LYS A 203 -1.77 -5.88 -21.01
CA LYS A 203 -0.74 -4.84 -21.15
C LYS A 203 -0.30 -4.31 -19.80
N THR A 204 -1.25 -3.96 -18.92
CA THR A 204 -1.00 -3.55 -17.54
C THR A 204 -0.14 -4.57 -16.80
N ARG A 205 -0.56 -5.84 -16.83
CA ARG A 205 0.14 -6.94 -16.16
C ARG A 205 1.59 -7.04 -16.62
N LYS A 206 1.83 -6.94 -17.93
CA LYS A 206 3.18 -6.96 -18.51
C LYS A 206 4.01 -5.78 -18.00
N ASP A 207 3.45 -4.58 -17.98
CA ASP A 207 4.15 -3.37 -17.52
C ASP A 207 4.50 -3.43 -16.03
N VAL A 208 3.56 -3.77 -15.16
CA VAL A 208 3.82 -3.87 -13.71
C VAL A 208 4.81 -4.99 -13.40
N THR A 209 4.73 -6.12 -14.11
CA THR A 209 5.67 -7.24 -13.96
C THR A 209 7.08 -6.85 -14.41
N ARG A 210 7.21 -6.04 -15.48
CA ARG A 210 8.49 -5.51 -15.95
C ARG A 210 9.12 -4.60 -14.90
N VAL A 211 8.35 -3.69 -14.31
CA VAL A 211 8.82 -2.80 -13.23
C VAL A 211 9.24 -3.63 -12.01
N TYR A 212 8.41 -4.59 -11.57
CA TYR A 212 8.75 -5.51 -10.48
C TYR A 212 10.09 -6.22 -10.72
N LYS A 213 10.26 -6.89 -11.86
CA LYS A 213 11.50 -7.61 -12.20
C LYS A 213 12.72 -6.71 -12.25
N LYS A 214 12.58 -5.47 -12.73
CA LYS A 214 13.66 -4.46 -12.71
C LYS A 214 14.13 -4.21 -11.29
N TYR A 215 13.22 -3.92 -10.36
CA TYR A 215 13.59 -3.55 -8.99
C TYR A 215 14.04 -4.75 -8.14
N ILE A 216 13.53 -5.96 -8.39
CA ILE A 216 14.09 -7.18 -7.77
C ILE A 216 15.56 -7.36 -8.14
N ARG A 217 15.94 -7.20 -9.42
CA ARG A 217 17.34 -7.29 -9.83
C ARG A 217 18.21 -6.22 -9.16
N VAL A 218 17.68 -5.01 -8.98
CA VAL A 218 18.37 -3.93 -8.25
C VAL A 218 18.66 -4.37 -6.81
N PHE A 219 17.67 -4.89 -6.09
CA PHE A 219 17.89 -5.32 -4.69
C PHE A 219 18.75 -6.58 -4.57
N GLN A 220 18.67 -7.51 -5.52
CA GLN A 220 19.57 -8.66 -5.60
C GLN A 220 21.02 -8.23 -5.84
N SER A 221 21.24 -7.25 -6.72
CA SER A 221 22.57 -6.66 -6.95
C SER A 221 23.09 -6.00 -5.66
N LEU A 222 22.27 -5.19 -4.98
CA LEU A 222 22.64 -4.57 -3.71
C LEU A 222 22.97 -5.59 -2.61
N LYS A 223 22.26 -6.73 -2.56
CA LYS A 223 22.59 -7.83 -1.64
C LYS A 223 23.98 -8.40 -1.89
N SER A 224 24.32 -8.64 -3.16
CA SER A 224 25.64 -9.14 -3.56
C SER A 224 26.74 -8.12 -3.29
N THR A 225 26.47 -6.82 -3.49
CA THR A 225 27.45 -5.74 -3.20
C THR A 225 27.66 -5.52 -1.70
N TYR A 226 26.62 -5.70 -0.88
CA TYR A 226 26.66 -5.45 0.57
C TYR A 226 26.27 -6.70 1.38
N PRO A 227 27.09 -7.77 1.34
CA PRO A 227 26.76 -9.04 1.99
C PRO A 227 26.60 -8.92 3.51
N ASN A 228 27.34 -8.01 4.15
CA ASN A 228 27.25 -7.76 5.59
C ASN A 228 25.96 -7.02 6.00
N HIS A 229 25.15 -6.57 5.04
CA HIS A 229 23.92 -5.81 5.28
C HIS A 229 22.71 -6.42 4.56
N ILE A 230 22.72 -7.73 4.29
CA ILE A 230 21.64 -8.46 3.60
C ILE A 230 20.27 -8.23 4.25
N GLN A 231 20.19 -8.10 5.57
CA GLN A 231 18.92 -7.84 6.26
C GLN A 231 18.27 -6.52 5.82
N LEU A 232 19.08 -5.47 5.65
CA LEU A 232 18.61 -4.15 5.23
C LEU A 232 18.06 -4.19 3.80
N THR A 233 18.81 -4.76 2.87
CA THR A 233 18.37 -4.90 1.47
C THR A 233 17.18 -5.85 1.32
N SER A 234 17.17 -6.96 2.06
CA SER A 234 16.05 -7.92 2.10
C SER A 234 14.75 -7.27 2.54
N LYS A 235 14.78 -6.33 3.48
CA LYS A 235 13.59 -5.59 3.93
C LYS A 235 12.92 -4.86 2.77
N TYR A 236 13.67 -4.13 1.95
CA TYR A 236 13.10 -3.39 0.83
C TYR A 236 12.72 -4.28 -0.35
N GLU A 237 13.51 -5.32 -0.65
CA GLU A 237 13.14 -6.34 -1.64
C GLU A 237 11.79 -6.98 -1.28
N THR A 238 11.63 -7.35 -0.02
CA THR A 238 10.38 -7.89 0.52
C THR A 238 9.22 -6.91 0.33
N GLN A 239 9.42 -5.62 0.61
CA GLN A 239 8.38 -4.60 0.38
C GLN A 239 8.00 -4.49 -1.10
N VAL A 240 8.95 -4.63 -2.02
CA VAL A 240 8.68 -4.68 -3.47
C VAL A 240 7.85 -5.91 -3.83
N CYS A 241 8.23 -7.09 -3.34
CA CYS A 241 7.48 -8.33 -3.55
C CYS A 241 6.05 -8.21 -3.04
N ASN A 242 5.86 -7.81 -1.78
CA ASN A 242 4.55 -7.65 -1.18
C ASN A 242 3.66 -6.74 -2.03
N TYR A 243 4.21 -5.59 -2.42
CA TYR A 243 3.46 -4.60 -3.18
C TYR A 243 3.05 -5.11 -4.57
N TYR A 244 3.93 -5.88 -5.23
CA TYR A 244 3.62 -6.52 -6.50
C TYR A 244 2.53 -7.58 -6.34
N HIS A 245 2.67 -8.50 -5.38
CA HIS A 245 1.72 -9.59 -5.20
C HIS A 245 0.34 -9.11 -4.74
N ASP A 246 0.27 -8.14 -3.84
CA ASP A 246 -0.98 -7.47 -3.43
C ASP A 246 -1.68 -6.85 -4.64
N CYS A 247 -0.94 -6.13 -5.48
CA CYS A 247 -1.47 -5.54 -6.70
C CYS A 247 -1.97 -6.59 -7.70
N MET A 248 -1.23 -7.70 -7.86
CA MET A 248 -1.64 -8.77 -8.77
C MET A 248 -2.93 -9.43 -8.31
N ILE A 249 -3.11 -9.65 -7.01
CA ILE A 249 -4.37 -10.17 -6.44
C ILE A 249 -5.53 -9.24 -6.75
N ASP A 250 -5.39 -7.93 -6.53
CA ASP A 250 -6.42 -6.94 -6.90
C ASP A 250 -6.74 -6.98 -8.41
N MET A 251 -5.71 -7.03 -9.26
CA MET A 251 -5.88 -7.12 -10.71
C MET A 251 -6.62 -8.39 -11.14
N TYR A 252 -6.32 -9.54 -10.54
CA TYR A 252 -7.00 -10.80 -10.85
C TYR A 252 -8.43 -10.83 -10.31
N SER A 253 -8.67 -10.28 -9.12
CA SER A 253 -10.03 -10.16 -8.55
C SER A 253 -10.95 -9.36 -9.48
N LYS A 254 -10.47 -8.23 -10.02
CA LYS A 254 -11.22 -7.45 -11.01
C LYS A 254 -11.43 -8.17 -12.32
N LEU A 255 -10.44 -8.95 -12.76
CA LEU A 255 -10.53 -9.74 -13.99
C LEU A 255 -11.65 -10.79 -13.89
N VAL A 256 -11.75 -11.49 -12.75
CA VAL A 256 -12.84 -12.45 -12.46
C VAL A 256 -14.20 -11.77 -12.48
N ASN A 257 -14.31 -10.59 -11.85
CA ASN A 257 -15.59 -9.87 -11.79
C ASN A 257 -16.03 -9.28 -13.15
N LYS A 258 -15.17 -9.31 -14.17
CA LYS A 258 -15.40 -8.67 -15.47
C LYS A 258 -15.49 -9.64 -16.64
N ILE A 259 -14.89 -10.81 -16.53
CA ILE A 259 -14.88 -11.81 -17.60
C ILE A 259 -15.34 -13.14 -17.01
N GLU A 260 -16.45 -13.66 -17.54
CA GLU A 260 -17.04 -14.93 -17.09
C GLU A 260 -16.13 -16.12 -17.45
N ASP A 261 -15.61 -16.15 -18.67
CA ASP A 261 -14.77 -17.25 -19.17
C ASP A 261 -13.27 -16.97 -19.02
N LEU A 262 -12.76 -17.17 -17.80
CA LEU A 262 -11.32 -17.14 -17.56
C LEU A 262 -10.64 -18.43 -18.01
N ASN A 263 -9.49 -18.27 -18.68
CA ASN A 263 -8.64 -19.43 -18.94
C ASN A 263 -7.97 -19.92 -17.65
N SER A 264 -7.65 -21.21 -17.62
CA SER A 264 -7.01 -21.87 -16.47
C SER A 264 -5.70 -21.20 -16.04
N SER A 265 -4.91 -20.70 -17.00
CA SER A 265 -3.64 -20.02 -16.72
C SER A 265 -3.81 -18.76 -15.88
N ASP A 266 -4.87 -17.98 -16.11
CA ASP A 266 -5.15 -16.79 -15.31
C ASP A 266 -5.53 -17.14 -13.87
N ILE A 267 -6.30 -18.22 -13.69
CA ILE A 267 -6.72 -18.71 -12.37
C ILE A 267 -5.51 -19.25 -11.60
N ASP A 268 -4.66 -20.06 -12.24
CA ASP A 268 -3.46 -20.62 -11.62
C ASP A 268 -2.49 -19.51 -11.17
N GLN A 269 -2.34 -18.45 -11.98
CA GLN A 269 -1.53 -17.29 -11.59
C GLN A 269 -2.14 -16.50 -10.43
N ALA A 270 -3.47 -16.34 -10.39
CA ALA A 270 -4.14 -15.71 -9.26
C ALA A 270 -3.87 -16.49 -7.95
N VAL A 271 -4.05 -17.81 -8.00
CA VAL A 271 -3.80 -18.71 -6.85
C VAL A 271 -2.33 -18.70 -6.45
N TYR A 272 -1.41 -18.63 -7.40
CA TYR A 272 0.02 -18.46 -7.12
C TYR A 272 0.30 -17.18 -6.32
N HIS A 273 -0.27 -16.04 -6.71
CA HIS A 273 -0.06 -14.79 -5.98
C HIS A 273 -0.70 -14.82 -4.58
N LEU A 274 -1.88 -15.43 -4.43
CA LEU A 274 -2.50 -15.66 -3.12
C LEU A 274 -1.63 -16.53 -2.22
N GLY A 275 -1.11 -17.65 -2.74
CA GLY A 275 -0.23 -18.56 -2.00
C GLY A 275 1.08 -17.90 -1.57
N TRP A 276 1.65 -17.07 -2.44
CA TRP A 276 2.83 -16.27 -2.10
C TRP A 276 2.54 -15.32 -0.93
N MET A 277 1.44 -14.58 -0.99
CA MET A 277 1.05 -13.63 0.07
C MET A 277 0.73 -14.33 1.39
N LEU A 278 0.03 -15.46 1.35
CA LEU A 278 -0.25 -16.24 2.54
C LEU A 278 1.04 -16.70 3.21
N LYS A 279 1.95 -17.34 2.44
CA LYS A 279 3.26 -17.77 2.95
C LYS A 279 4.04 -16.61 3.54
N TYR A 280 4.03 -15.45 2.87
CA TYR A 280 4.69 -14.25 3.35
C TYR A 280 4.13 -13.79 4.70
N ILE A 281 2.80 -13.66 4.82
CA ILE A 281 2.16 -13.21 6.05
C ILE A 281 2.45 -14.17 7.21
N LEU A 282 2.30 -15.47 6.98
CA LEU A 282 2.53 -16.50 8.00
C LEU A 282 3.98 -16.54 8.47
N SER A 283 4.94 -16.30 7.57
CA SER A 283 6.37 -16.29 7.91
C SER A 283 6.79 -15.09 8.75
N ASN A 284 6.06 -13.98 8.73
CA ASN A 284 6.40 -12.78 9.52
C ASN A 284 5.78 -12.76 10.91
N ASN A 285 4.82 -13.65 11.20
CA ASN A 285 4.23 -13.94 12.52
C ASN A 285 4.00 -12.73 13.45
N GLN A 286 3.59 -11.57 12.92
CA GLN A 286 3.26 -10.40 13.73
C GLN A 286 1.74 -10.34 13.97
N PRO A 287 1.27 -10.52 15.21
CA PRO A 287 -0.16 -10.49 15.56
C PRO A 287 -0.68 -9.05 15.60
N LEU A 288 -0.66 -8.38 14.46
CA LEU A 288 -1.22 -7.04 14.31
C LEU A 288 -2.62 -7.13 13.69
N ALA A 289 -3.53 -6.26 14.12
CA ALA A 289 -4.89 -6.18 13.57
C ALA A 289 -4.88 -6.01 12.03
N SER A 290 -3.90 -5.26 11.50
CA SER A 290 -3.68 -5.16 10.06
C SER A 290 -3.36 -6.51 9.41
N THR A 291 -2.54 -7.35 10.05
CA THR A 291 -2.20 -8.68 9.54
C THR A 291 -3.45 -9.56 9.43
N GLN A 292 -4.30 -9.55 10.46
CA GLN A 292 -5.56 -10.29 10.44
C GLN A 292 -6.47 -9.85 9.29
N ALA A 293 -6.60 -8.53 9.05
CA ALA A 293 -7.39 -8.02 7.94
C ALA A 293 -6.90 -8.53 6.58
N HIS A 294 -5.57 -8.60 6.36
CA HIS A 294 -5.02 -9.18 5.13
C HIS A 294 -5.31 -10.68 5.03
N ILE A 295 -5.21 -11.43 6.14
CA ILE A 295 -5.53 -12.87 6.15
C ILE A 295 -7.01 -13.11 5.80
N TYR A 296 -7.94 -12.33 6.35
CA TYR A 296 -9.36 -12.38 5.98
C TYR A 296 -9.56 -12.10 4.49
N PHE A 297 -8.92 -11.04 3.96
CA PHE A 297 -9.02 -10.69 2.56
C PHE A 297 -8.52 -11.84 1.65
N LEU A 298 -7.37 -12.45 1.97
CA LEU A 298 -6.87 -13.61 1.23
C LEU A 298 -7.85 -14.78 1.29
N GLY A 299 -8.42 -15.07 2.46
CA GLY A 299 -9.42 -16.10 2.63
C GLY A 299 -10.65 -15.89 1.74
N TYR A 300 -11.16 -14.65 1.66
CA TYR A 300 -12.25 -14.32 0.77
C TYR A 300 -11.90 -14.50 -0.71
N GLN A 301 -10.70 -14.07 -1.11
CA GLN A 301 -10.25 -14.28 -2.49
C GLN A 301 -10.15 -15.77 -2.82
N TYR A 302 -9.59 -16.60 -1.93
CA TYR A 302 -9.55 -18.05 -2.10
C TYR A 302 -10.95 -18.66 -2.30
N ILE A 303 -11.93 -18.23 -1.50
CA ILE A 303 -13.33 -18.66 -1.68
C ILE A 303 -13.86 -18.28 -3.06
N CYS A 304 -13.62 -17.04 -3.51
CA CYS A 304 -14.05 -16.56 -4.82
C CYS A 304 -13.45 -17.38 -5.97
N PHE A 305 -12.16 -17.72 -5.89
CA PHE A 305 -11.49 -18.49 -6.95
C PHE A 305 -11.83 -19.98 -6.93
N TYR A 306 -12.30 -20.54 -5.81
CA TYR A 306 -12.49 -21.99 -5.65
C TYR A 306 -13.34 -22.62 -6.76
N LYS A 307 -14.48 -22.00 -7.10
CA LYS A 307 -15.41 -22.54 -8.11
C LYS A 307 -14.84 -22.56 -9.52
N LEU A 308 -13.83 -21.72 -9.79
CA LEU A 308 -13.20 -21.58 -11.10
C LEU A 308 -12.01 -22.55 -11.28
N CYS A 309 -11.53 -23.16 -10.20
CA CYS A 309 -10.30 -23.93 -10.20
C CYS A 309 -10.48 -25.38 -10.68
N SER A 310 -9.40 -25.93 -11.23
CA SER A 310 -9.25 -27.38 -11.45
C SER A 310 -9.29 -28.15 -10.12
N ILE A 311 -9.49 -29.46 -10.18
CA ILE A 311 -9.56 -30.32 -8.98
C ILE A 311 -8.27 -30.23 -8.15
N SER A 312 -7.09 -30.25 -8.79
CA SER A 312 -5.80 -30.12 -8.10
C SER A 312 -5.66 -28.76 -7.40
N THR A 313 -6.04 -27.67 -8.09
CA THR A 313 -5.97 -26.32 -7.51
C THR A 313 -7.00 -26.14 -6.38
N LYS A 314 -8.18 -26.76 -6.46
CA LYS A 314 -9.19 -26.77 -5.39
C LYS A 314 -8.64 -27.38 -4.09
N GLN A 315 -7.89 -28.47 -4.16
CA GLN A 315 -7.25 -29.08 -2.99
C GLN A 315 -6.24 -28.13 -2.33
N ILE A 316 -5.45 -27.41 -3.13
CA ILE A 316 -4.51 -26.39 -2.63
C ILE A 316 -5.26 -25.26 -1.92
N ILE A 317 -6.37 -24.78 -2.50
CA ILE A 317 -7.21 -23.74 -1.90
C ILE A 317 -7.79 -24.22 -0.56
N GLN A 318 -8.29 -25.45 -0.49
CA GLN A 318 -8.83 -26.03 0.74
C GLN A 318 -7.79 -26.10 1.85
N ALA A 319 -6.58 -26.57 1.55
CA ALA A 319 -5.48 -26.62 2.52
C ALA A 319 -5.11 -25.22 3.02
N ASN A 320 -5.02 -24.24 2.12
CA ASN A 320 -4.72 -22.85 2.49
C ASN A 320 -5.83 -22.22 3.34
N LEU A 321 -7.10 -22.48 3.02
CA LEU A 321 -8.25 -21.99 3.79
C LEU A 321 -8.29 -22.59 5.20
N ASP A 322 -8.01 -23.88 5.34
CA ASP A 322 -7.89 -24.54 6.64
C ASP A 322 -6.78 -23.89 7.49
N GLN A 323 -5.60 -23.70 6.90
CA GLN A 323 -4.49 -23.02 7.57
C GLN A 323 -4.86 -21.59 8.00
N ILE A 324 -5.55 -20.85 7.14
CA ILE A 324 -6.06 -19.50 7.45
C ILE A 324 -7.01 -19.54 8.65
N ILE A 325 -7.97 -20.48 8.68
CA ILE A 325 -8.95 -20.61 9.77
C ILE A 325 -8.25 -20.96 11.08
N GLN A 326 -7.29 -21.88 11.05
CA GLN A 326 -6.50 -22.25 12.24
C GLN A 326 -5.76 -21.03 12.79
N VAL A 327 -5.06 -20.28 11.94
CA VAL A 327 -4.32 -19.09 12.36
C VAL A 327 -5.24 -18.02 12.93
N LEU A 328 -6.37 -17.74 12.28
CA LEU A 328 -7.33 -16.74 12.75
C LEU A 328 -8.03 -17.15 14.04
N SER A 329 -8.20 -18.45 14.29
CA SER A 329 -8.78 -18.94 15.54
C SER A 329 -7.91 -18.66 16.76
N VAL A 330 -6.58 -18.70 16.59
CA VAL A 330 -5.60 -18.36 17.64
C VAL A 330 -5.66 -16.87 17.98
N TYR A 331 -5.89 -16.02 16.98
CA TYR A 331 -5.91 -14.56 17.13
C TYR A 331 -7.32 -13.97 17.13
N TYR A 332 -8.33 -14.77 17.46
CA TYR A 332 -9.72 -14.36 17.44
C TYR A 332 -9.96 -13.19 18.40
N THR A 333 -10.72 -12.18 17.95
CA THR A 333 -11.16 -11.05 18.79
C THR A 333 -12.64 -10.78 18.52
N PRO A 334 -13.44 -10.39 19.53
CA PRO A 334 -14.86 -10.07 19.30
C PRO A 334 -15.09 -9.05 18.18
N SER A 335 -14.17 -8.09 18.01
CA SER A 335 -14.21 -7.09 16.94
C SER A 335 -14.11 -7.65 15.52
N ASN A 336 -13.58 -8.87 15.34
CA ASN A 336 -13.45 -9.54 14.04
C ASN A 336 -14.43 -10.71 13.84
N ALA A 337 -15.36 -10.92 14.78
CA ALA A 337 -16.24 -12.08 14.82
C ALA A 337 -17.04 -12.29 13.52
N LEU A 338 -17.60 -11.21 12.96
CA LEU A 338 -18.37 -11.29 11.71
C LEU A 338 -17.50 -11.79 10.55
N SER A 339 -16.31 -11.21 10.38
CA SER A 339 -15.38 -11.63 9.33
C SER A 339 -14.97 -13.10 9.46
N PHE A 340 -14.72 -13.54 10.70
CA PHE A 340 -14.43 -14.94 10.99
C PHE A 340 -15.58 -15.88 10.63
N ILE A 341 -16.81 -15.52 10.98
CA ILE A 341 -18.00 -16.33 10.67
C ILE A 341 -18.23 -16.42 9.16
N ILE A 342 -18.11 -15.31 8.43
CA ILE A 342 -18.26 -15.29 6.96
C ILE A 342 -17.24 -16.23 6.32
N LEU A 343 -15.97 -16.11 6.70
CA LEU A 343 -14.90 -16.95 6.17
C LEU A 343 -15.11 -18.44 6.48
N LYS A 344 -15.43 -18.75 7.75
CA LYS A 344 -15.66 -20.12 8.21
C LYS A 344 -16.85 -20.77 7.50
N ASN A 345 -17.93 -20.03 7.27
CA ASN A 345 -19.09 -20.53 6.54
C ASN A 345 -18.78 -20.73 5.05
N GLY A 346 -18.03 -19.82 4.43
CA GLY A 346 -17.56 -19.99 3.05
C GLY A 346 -16.69 -21.25 2.88
N TYR A 347 -15.80 -21.51 3.82
CA TYR A 347 -15.00 -22.74 3.85
C TYR A 347 -15.84 -24.01 4.03
N LYS A 348 -16.84 -23.99 4.93
CA LYS A 348 -17.77 -25.13 5.10
C LYS A 348 -18.53 -25.46 3.81
N SER A 349 -19.01 -24.45 3.09
CA SER A 349 -19.67 -24.67 1.79
C SER A 349 -18.75 -25.36 0.79
N ILE A 350 -17.48 -24.97 0.76
CA ILE A 350 -16.44 -25.57 -0.09
C ILE A 350 -16.16 -27.04 0.26
N ILE A 351 -16.16 -27.41 1.55
CA ILE A 351 -15.96 -28.81 1.96
C ILE A 351 -17.17 -29.66 1.54
N ASN A 352 -18.38 -29.13 1.73
CA ASN A 352 -19.61 -29.85 1.41
C ASN A 352 -19.77 -30.08 -0.10
N ASP A 353 -19.27 -29.18 -0.95
CA ASP A 353 -19.25 -29.34 -2.42
C ASP A 353 -18.45 -30.58 -2.90
N ASN A 354 -17.58 -31.17 -2.06
CA ASN A 354 -16.80 -32.37 -2.41
C ASN A 354 -17.50 -33.70 -2.05
N ILE A 355 -18.65 -33.64 -1.37
CA ILE A 355 -19.42 -34.83 -0.94
C ILE A 355 -20.55 -35.17 -1.93
N SER A 356 -20.84 -34.25 -2.87
CA SER A 356 -21.75 -34.43 -4.01
C SER A 356 -20.98 -34.71 -5.29
#